data_AF-A0AAV5YQD2-F1
#
_entry.id   AF-A0AAV5YQD2-F1
#
_cell.length_a   1.000
_cell.length_b   1.000
_cell.length_c   1.000
_cell.angle_alpha   90.00
_cell.angle_beta   90.00
_cell.angle_gamma   90.00
#
_symmetry.space_group_name_H-M   'P 1'
#
loop_
_entity.id
_entity.type
_entity.pdbx_description
1 polymer ?
#
loop_
_entity_poly.entity_id
_entity_poly.type
_entity_poly.pdbx_seq_one_letter_code
_entity_poly.pdbx_strand_id
1 'polypeptide(L)'
;MYIVGIDVGGTFTDLTAVDEATGRAVVTKVPSRPRNEAAAVLAGLQALGIASADVRRLVHGTTVGTNAVLERRGARVALLTTAGFRDLIEIGRTKRNIPALFIPTFVRPKPVVERRDRFEVIERLGPDGAVLVPLDRASIERALDAAVAAPAEAIAVCLLHAYLNPAHEHSVADAVKGRAPGLPVSCSADVVAEYREFERFSTTVLNAYLQPLMEGYLTSLEERLLAAGYVHGVLTVASSGGMMTTDTARRLPIKTIFSGPAGGVSQACFVGEAAGIRDFITYDMGGTSTDVCLVRDLQPLTTVDAMVGAFPVKVSQIDMHTVGAGGGSIAWLDVDGSLAVGPRSAGAAPGPAAYGLGGTEPTVTDANVVLGRIGTTRRLGGSIVIDAERARAAVAALAARLPRPLGVEALAEGIVTIAVARMTSAIREIS
;
A
#
# COMPACT_ATOMS: atom_id res chain seq x y z
N MET A 1 -29.30 13.84 0.67
CA MET A 1 -28.51 12.65 1.04
C MET A 1 -27.18 12.74 0.32
N TYR A 2 -26.12 12.23 0.94
CA TYR A 2 -24.75 12.38 0.45
C TYR A 2 -24.14 11.04 0.07
N ILE A 3 -23.32 11.06 -0.97
CA ILE A 3 -22.32 10.02 -1.27
C ILE A 3 -20.97 10.55 -0.79
N VAL A 4 -20.27 9.79 0.05
CA VAL A 4 -18.99 10.19 0.61
C VAL A 4 -17.89 9.25 0.14
N GLY A 5 -16.87 9.80 -0.51
CA GLY A 5 -15.60 9.14 -0.81
C GLY A 5 -14.54 9.56 0.21
N ILE A 6 -13.74 8.61 0.66
CA ILE A 6 -12.72 8.79 1.70
C ILE A 6 -11.42 8.17 1.21
N ASP A 7 -10.31 8.88 1.35
CA ASP A 7 -8.97 8.32 1.20
C ASP A 7 -8.16 8.51 2.48
N VAL A 8 -7.85 7.40 3.15
CA VAL A 8 -7.01 7.40 4.36
C VAL A 8 -5.55 7.24 3.95
N GLY A 9 -4.86 8.38 3.83
CA GLY A 9 -3.43 8.47 3.60
C GLY A 9 -2.59 8.42 4.88
N GLY A 10 -1.27 8.38 4.72
CA GLY A 10 -0.33 8.41 5.86
C GLY A 10 -0.27 9.75 6.60
N THR A 11 -0.43 10.87 5.88
CA THR A 11 -0.36 12.22 6.45
C THR A 11 -1.73 12.80 6.76
N PHE A 12 -2.65 12.68 5.80
CA PHE A 12 -3.98 13.24 5.88
C PHE A 12 -5.02 12.22 5.43
N THR A 13 -6.22 12.38 5.97
CA THR A 13 -7.42 11.70 5.52
C THR A 13 -8.24 12.71 4.74
N ASP A 14 -8.46 12.41 3.47
CA ASP A 14 -9.19 13.25 2.52
C ASP A 14 -10.61 12.73 2.38
N LEU A 15 -11.59 13.64 2.42
CA LEU A 15 -13.01 13.28 2.25
C LEU A 15 -13.65 14.20 1.23
N THR A 16 -14.46 13.60 0.36
CA THR A 16 -15.31 14.29 -0.61
C THR A 16 -16.73 13.81 -0.44
N ALA A 17 -17.67 14.73 -0.25
CA ALA A 17 -19.10 14.46 -0.20
C ALA A 17 -19.81 15.12 -1.36
N VAL A 18 -20.66 14.37 -2.06
CA VAL A 18 -21.53 14.88 -3.12
C VAL A 18 -22.97 14.78 -2.65
N ASP A 19 -23.67 15.92 -2.65
CA ASP A 19 -25.12 15.96 -2.44
C ASP A 19 -25.84 15.47 -3.70
N GLU A 20 -26.54 14.34 -3.61
CA GLU A 20 -27.24 13.74 -4.75
C GLU A 20 -28.36 14.64 -5.30
N ALA A 21 -28.96 15.50 -4.47
CA ALA A 21 -30.07 16.36 -4.90
C ALA A 21 -29.58 17.58 -5.68
N THR A 22 -28.43 18.15 -5.29
CA THR A 22 -27.94 19.41 -5.85
C THR A 22 -26.71 19.24 -6.74
N GLY A 23 -26.05 18.07 -6.69
CA GLY A 23 -24.76 17.83 -7.33
C GLY A 23 -23.59 18.58 -6.68
N ARG A 24 -23.83 19.29 -5.56
CA ARG A 24 -22.79 20.08 -4.89
C ARG A 24 -21.79 19.17 -4.21
N ALA A 25 -20.51 19.35 -4.55
CA ALA A 25 -19.40 18.69 -3.89
C ALA A 25 -18.85 19.55 -2.74
N VAL A 26 -18.54 18.91 -1.61
CA VAL A 26 -17.84 19.51 -0.47
C VAL A 26 -16.64 18.63 -0.16
N VAL A 27 -15.48 19.24 0.01
CA VAL A 27 -14.22 18.53 0.30
C VAL A 27 -13.66 18.99 1.64
N THR A 28 -13.06 18.07 2.37
CA THR A 28 -12.30 18.40 3.58
C THR A 28 -11.07 17.51 3.69
N LYS A 29 -10.11 17.98 4.47
CA LYS A 29 -8.86 17.30 4.74
C LYS A 29 -8.58 17.41 6.23
N VAL A 30 -8.41 16.28 6.89
CA VAL A 30 -8.10 16.21 8.31
C VAL A 30 -6.79 15.45 8.53
N PRO A 31 -6.01 15.75 9.59
CA PRO A 31 -4.82 14.98 9.89
C PRO A 31 -5.15 13.49 10.09
N SER A 32 -4.35 12.60 9.49
CA SER A 32 -4.46 11.17 9.74
C SER A 32 -4.08 10.84 11.18
N ARG A 33 -4.66 9.76 11.71
CA ARG A 33 -4.38 9.26 13.06
C ARG A 33 -3.88 7.82 12.95
N PRO A 34 -2.56 7.60 12.81
CA PRO A 34 -2.01 6.25 12.74
C PRO A 34 -2.47 5.42 13.94
N ARG A 35 -2.89 4.17 13.69
CA ARG A 35 -3.47 3.24 14.69
C ARG A 35 -4.86 3.63 15.21
N ASN A 36 -5.46 4.69 14.69
CA ASN A 36 -6.83 5.09 14.97
C ASN A 36 -7.45 5.80 13.76
N GLU A 37 -7.26 5.20 12.60
CA GLU A 37 -7.67 5.72 11.29
C GLU A 37 -9.19 5.93 11.23
N ALA A 38 -9.95 5.07 11.90
CA ALA A 38 -11.40 5.22 12.02
C ALA A 38 -11.80 6.54 12.69
N ALA A 39 -11.07 7.00 13.71
CA ALA A 39 -11.35 8.30 14.32
C ALA A 39 -11.04 9.48 13.38
N ALA A 40 -10.08 9.35 12.47
CA ALA A 40 -9.81 10.36 11.46
C ALA A 40 -10.97 10.46 10.46
N VAL A 41 -11.53 9.32 10.03
CA VAL A 41 -12.73 9.29 9.17
C VAL A 41 -13.91 10.01 9.82
N LEU A 42 -14.21 9.72 11.08
CA LEU A 42 -15.32 10.35 11.81
C LEU A 42 -15.09 11.86 11.99
N ALA A 43 -13.87 12.28 12.31
CA ALA A 43 -13.51 13.70 12.39
C ALA A 43 -13.67 14.40 11.03
N GLY A 44 -13.36 13.72 9.93
CA GLY A 44 -13.59 14.20 8.57
C GLY A 44 -15.07 14.42 8.27
N LEU A 45 -15.93 13.45 8.59
CA LEU A 45 -17.38 13.59 8.41
C LEU A 45 -17.95 14.77 9.21
N GLN A 46 -17.50 14.95 10.45
CA GLN A 46 -17.87 16.11 11.28
C GLN A 46 -17.40 17.43 10.65
N ALA A 47 -16.17 17.47 10.11
CA ALA A 47 -15.61 18.65 9.46
C ALA A 47 -16.33 19.03 8.15
N LEU A 48 -16.98 18.08 7.48
CA LEU A 48 -17.86 18.36 6.34
C LEU A 48 -19.17 19.04 6.76
N GLY A 49 -19.53 19.02 8.04
CA GLY A 49 -20.80 19.54 8.55
C GLY A 49 -22.01 18.70 8.11
N ILE A 50 -21.80 17.42 7.79
CA ILE A 50 -22.84 16.49 7.34
C ILE A 50 -23.13 15.51 8.46
N ALA A 51 -24.40 15.34 8.82
CA ALA A 51 -24.79 14.30 9.77
C ALA A 51 -24.58 12.91 9.13
N SER A 52 -24.01 11.96 9.88
CA SER A 52 -23.74 10.61 9.34
C SER A 52 -25.01 9.89 8.89
N ALA A 53 -26.17 10.22 9.46
CA ALA A 53 -27.48 9.73 9.03
C ALA A 53 -27.91 10.21 7.63
N ASP A 54 -27.36 11.33 7.15
CA ASP A 54 -27.65 11.87 5.82
C ASP A 54 -26.75 11.26 4.73
N VAL A 55 -25.79 10.40 5.11
CA VAL A 55 -24.89 9.71 4.19
C VAL A 55 -25.57 8.43 3.71
N ARG A 56 -25.87 8.33 2.41
CA ARG A 56 -26.48 7.15 1.78
C ARG A 56 -25.45 6.08 1.43
N ARG A 57 -24.25 6.50 1.05
CA ARG A 57 -23.17 5.61 0.62
C ARG A 57 -21.82 6.16 1.05
N LEU A 58 -20.99 5.28 1.61
CA LEU A 58 -19.63 5.59 2.01
C LEU A 58 -18.67 4.63 1.31
N VAL A 59 -17.74 5.21 0.55
CA VAL A 59 -16.68 4.50 -0.18
C VAL A 59 -15.35 4.90 0.43
N HIS A 60 -14.58 3.90 0.86
CA HIS A 60 -13.39 4.06 1.66
C HIS A 60 -12.16 3.46 0.94
N GLY A 61 -11.20 4.30 0.60
CA GLY A 61 -9.85 3.93 0.19
C GLY A 61 -8.87 4.09 1.35
N THR A 62 -7.81 3.27 1.36
CA THR A 62 -6.81 3.33 2.42
C THR A 62 -5.42 2.88 1.97
N THR A 63 -4.41 3.48 2.57
CA THR A 63 -3.01 3.09 2.44
C THR A 63 -2.52 2.21 3.61
N VAL A 64 -3.37 1.88 4.59
CA VAL A 64 -3.01 1.10 5.79
C VAL A 64 -2.35 -0.24 5.43
N GLY A 65 -2.97 -1.01 4.51
CA GLY A 65 -2.44 -2.30 4.09
C GLY A 65 -1.08 -2.20 3.39
N THR A 66 -0.93 -1.26 2.45
CA THR A 66 0.35 -1.01 1.76
C THR A 66 1.45 -0.63 2.75
N ASN A 67 1.17 0.33 3.65
CA ASN A 67 2.14 0.79 4.63
C ASN A 67 2.55 -0.31 5.61
N ALA A 68 1.60 -1.14 6.06
CA ALA A 68 1.89 -2.26 6.95
C ALA A 68 2.88 -3.27 6.33
N VAL A 69 2.78 -3.56 5.02
CA VAL A 69 3.75 -4.42 4.33
C VAL A 69 5.12 -3.73 4.22
N LEU A 70 5.16 -2.47 3.80
CA LEU A 70 6.39 -1.72 3.62
C LEU A 70 7.16 -1.52 4.94
N GLU A 71 6.44 -1.21 6.02
CA GLU A 71 7.00 -0.99 7.36
C GLU A 71 7.21 -2.29 8.15
N ARG A 72 6.82 -3.45 7.59
CA ARG A 72 6.80 -4.75 8.28
C ARG A 72 6.06 -4.69 9.62
N ARG A 73 4.85 -4.12 9.60
CA ARG A 73 3.94 -3.96 10.76
C ARG A 73 2.61 -4.70 10.55
N GLY A 74 2.68 -6.00 10.29
CA GLY A 74 1.53 -6.90 10.28
C GLY A 74 1.69 -8.02 11.30
N ALA A 75 0.77 -8.98 11.20
CA ALA A 75 0.63 -10.07 12.15
C ALA A 75 1.77 -11.09 12.06
N ARG A 76 2.07 -11.78 13.16
CA ARG A 76 2.95 -12.96 13.13
C ARG A 76 2.23 -14.12 12.44
N VAL A 77 2.68 -14.47 11.24
CA VAL A 77 2.06 -15.53 10.44
C VAL A 77 2.76 -16.88 10.65
N ALA A 78 1.99 -17.94 10.81
CA ALA A 78 2.46 -19.31 10.61
C ALA A 78 2.10 -19.79 9.19
N LEU A 79 3.09 -20.32 8.46
CA LEU A 79 2.89 -20.92 7.14
C LEU A 79 2.80 -22.43 7.25
N LEU A 80 1.68 -23.03 6.85
CA LEU A 80 1.51 -24.47 6.67
C LEU A 80 1.64 -24.78 5.17
N THR A 81 2.59 -25.63 4.81
CA THR A 81 2.90 -25.95 3.41
C THR A 81 3.16 -27.43 3.19
N THR A 82 3.13 -27.88 1.94
CA THR A 82 3.46 -29.25 1.55
C THR A 82 4.85 -29.66 2.07
N ALA A 83 4.97 -30.87 2.61
CA ALA A 83 6.25 -31.40 3.09
C ALA A 83 7.35 -31.36 2.03
N GLY A 84 8.53 -30.86 2.40
CA GLY A 84 9.66 -30.58 1.51
C GLY A 84 9.64 -29.18 0.89
N PHE A 85 8.61 -28.37 1.12
CA PHE A 85 8.44 -27.05 0.50
C PHE A 85 8.45 -25.88 1.49
N ARG A 86 8.86 -26.09 2.76
CA ARG A 86 8.97 -25.02 3.78
C ARG A 86 9.82 -23.82 3.38
N ASP A 87 10.84 -24.02 2.55
CA ASP A 87 11.83 -23.01 2.18
C ASP A 87 11.52 -22.35 0.82
N LEU A 88 10.42 -22.73 0.16
CA LEU A 88 10.00 -22.20 -1.14
C LEU A 88 9.91 -20.68 -1.15
N ILE A 89 9.31 -20.07 -0.12
CA ILE A 89 9.14 -18.60 -0.06
C ILE A 89 10.47 -17.86 0.24
N GLU A 90 11.46 -18.54 0.84
CA GLU A 90 12.83 -17.99 1.02
C GLU A 90 13.59 -17.99 -0.31
N ILE A 91 13.61 -19.15 -0.96
CA ILE A 91 14.33 -19.41 -2.21
C ILE A 91 13.76 -18.55 -3.34
N GLY A 92 12.44 -18.37 -3.35
CA GLY A 92 11.69 -17.65 -4.37
C GLY A 92 12.09 -18.06 -5.78
N ARG A 93 12.23 -17.08 -6.67
CA ARG A 93 12.63 -17.31 -8.08
C ARG A 93 14.10 -17.06 -8.39
N THR A 94 14.94 -16.87 -7.36
CA THR A 94 16.35 -16.40 -7.49
C THR A 94 16.57 -15.10 -8.30
N LYS A 95 15.50 -14.48 -8.82
CA LYS A 95 15.50 -13.16 -9.47
C LYS A 95 15.87 -12.04 -8.48
N ARG A 96 16.59 -11.03 -9.00
CA ARG A 96 16.89 -9.77 -8.31
C ARG A 96 15.97 -8.70 -8.89
N ASN A 97 14.78 -8.54 -8.31
CA ASN A 97 13.75 -7.59 -8.79
C ASN A 97 14.00 -6.16 -8.26
N ILE A 98 15.27 -5.73 -8.20
CA ILE A 98 15.70 -4.49 -7.56
C ILE A 98 16.81 -3.90 -8.44
N PRO A 99 17.06 -2.57 -8.47
CA PRO A 99 18.27 -1.96 -9.05
C PRO A 99 19.59 -2.36 -8.32
N ALA A 100 19.70 -3.62 -7.90
CA ALA A 100 20.83 -4.26 -7.26
C ALA A 100 21.38 -5.43 -8.09
N LEU A 101 21.01 -5.53 -9.38
CA LEU A 101 21.41 -6.62 -10.25
C LEU A 101 22.94 -6.83 -10.23
N PHE A 102 23.69 -5.73 -10.23
CA PHE A 102 25.15 -5.71 -10.22
C PHE A 102 25.79 -5.52 -8.85
N ILE A 103 25.02 -5.56 -7.76
CA ILE A 103 25.55 -5.42 -6.39
C ILE A 103 25.97 -6.83 -5.90
N PRO A 104 27.27 -7.12 -5.72
CA PRO A 104 27.73 -8.45 -5.30
C PRO A 104 27.32 -8.78 -3.86
N THR A 105 27.21 -7.76 -3.01
CA THR A 105 26.80 -7.85 -1.60
C THR A 105 25.28 -7.85 -1.40
N PHE A 106 24.51 -8.01 -2.48
CA PHE A 106 23.05 -7.96 -2.40
C PHE A 106 22.50 -9.07 -1.51
N VAL A 107 21.80 -8.67 -0.44
CA VAL A 107 21.04 -9.57 0.43
C VAL A 107 19.57 -9.44 0.06
N ARG A 108 18.94 -10.57 -0.28
CA ARG A 108 17.51 -10.58 -0.57
C ARG A 108 16.72 -10.23 0.70
N PRO A 109 15.70 -9.38 0.60
CA PRO A 109 14.78 -9.15 1.71
C PRO A 109 14.10 -10.45 2.15
N LYS A 110 14.19 -10.77 3.44
CA LYS A 110 13.54 -11.96 4.02
C LYS A 110 12.02 -11.89 3.85
N PRO A 111 11.32 -13.03 3.63
CA PRO A 111 9.86 -13.10 3.69
C PRO A 111 9.30 -12.53 5.00
N VAL A 112 8.01 -12.16 5.02
CA VAL A 112 7.35 -11.67 6.24
C VAL A 112 7.13 -12.78 7.28
N VAL A 113 7.17 -14.05 6.87
CA VAL A 113 7.14 -15.22 7.74
C VAL A 113 8.55 -15.74 7.98
N GLU A 114 8.98 -15.84 9.23
CA GLU A 114 10.30 -16.37 9.59
C GLU A 114 10.37 -17.89 9.35
N ARG A 115 11.57 -18.42 9.05
CA ARG A 115 11.74 -19.85 8.73
C ARG A 115 11.24 -20.80 9.85
N ARG A 116 11.36 -20.38 11.11
CA ARG A 116 10.90 -21.13 12.29
C ARG A 116 9.37 -21.23 12.40
N ASP A 117 8.65 -20.33 11.74
CA ASP A 117 7.19 -20.25 11.74
C ASP A 117 6.61 -20.86 10.43
N ARG A 118 7.39 -21.74 9.76
CA ARG A 118 6.99 -22.49 8.56
C ARG A 118 6.98 -23.97 8.86
N PHE A 119 5.81 -24.57 8.76
CA PHE A 119 5.51 -25.94 9.15
C PHE A 119 5.04 -26.74 7.95
N GLU A 120 5.36 -28.03 7.98
CA GLU A 120 5.11 -28.93 6.87
C GLU A 120 3.94 -29.87 7.21
N VAL A 121 3.03 -30.02 6.26
CA VAL A 121 1.94 -30.98 6.27
C VAL A 121 2.27 -32.06 5.25
N ILE A 122 2.07 -33.32 5.62
CA ILE A 122 2.33 -34.44 4.73
C ILE A 122 1.09 -34.62 3.86
N GLU A 123 1.18 -34.12 2.63
CA GLU A 123 0.22 -34.33 1.56
C GLU A 123 0.95 -34.20 0.21
N ARG A 124 0.34 -34.67 -0.88
CA ARG A 124 0.82 -34.32 -2.22
C ARG A 124 -0.29 -34.43 -3.25
N LEU A 125 -0.41 -33.38 -4.06
CA LEU A 125 -1.19 -33.38 -5.28
C LEU A 125 -0.27 -33.43 -6.52
N GLY A 126 -0.75 -34.09 -7.57
CA GLY A 126 -0.17 -34.11 -8.90
C GLY A 126 -0.47 -32.83 -9.70
N PRO A 127 0.20 -32.62 -10.84
CA PRO A 127 -0.02 -31.46 -11.71
C PRO A 127 -1.40 -31.43 -12.36
N ASP A 128 -2.13 -32.55 -12.35
CA ASP A 128 -3.51 -32.73 -12.78
C ASP A 128 -4.53 -32.61 -11.62
N GLY A 129 -4.05 -32.35 -10.39
CA GLY A 129 -4.89 -32.28 -9.19
C GLY A 129 -5.17 -33.63 -8.53
N ALA A 130 -4.64 -34.74 -9.05
CA ALA A 130 -4.81 -36.07 -8.47
C ALA A 130 -4.07 -36.19 -7.12
N VAL A 131 -4.65 -36.91 -6.16
CA VAL A 131 -4.01 -37.17 -4.87
C VAL A 131 -2.91 -38.21 -5.05
N LEU A 132 -1.66 -37.81 -4.83
CA LEU A 132 -0.48 -38.69 -4.85
C LEU A 132 -0.13 -39.18 -3.44
N VAL A 133 -0.26 -38.31 -2.45
CA VAL A 133 -0.11 -38.64 -1.03
C VAL A 133 -1.32 -38.06 -0.30
N PRO A 134 -2.14 -38.91 0.36
CA PRO A 134 -3.28 -38.45 1.15
C PRO A 134 -2.84 -37.48 2.25
N LEU A 135 -3.72 -36.55 2.61
CA LEU A 135 -3.49 -35.63 3.71
C LEU A 135 -3.37 -36.37 5.05
N ASP A 136 -2.19 -36.32 5.67
CA ASP A 136 -1.92 -36.96 6.96
C ASP A 136 -2.43 -36.09 8.12
N ARG A 137 -3.47 -36.57 8.81
CA ARG A 137 -4.06 -35.85 9.95
C ARG A 137 -3.04 -35.60 11.07
N ALA A 138 -2.13 -36.55 11.33
CA ALA A 138 -1.16 -36.40 12.40
C ALA A 138 -0.16 -35.27 12.13
N SER A 139 0.22 -35.06 10.85
CA SER A 139 1.06 -33.93 10.44
C SER A 139 0.39 -32.58 10.61
N ILE A 140 -0.92 -32.50 10.38
CA ILE A 140 -1.70 -31.28 10.65
C ILE A 140 -1.64 -30.96 12.14
N GLU A 141 -1.96 -31.91 13.01
CA GLU A 141 -1.96 -31.67 14.47
C GLU A 141 -0.57 -31.21 14.96
N ARG A 142 0.52 -31.85 14.49
CA ARG A 142 1.89 -31.41 14.82
C ARG A 142 2.19 -30.00 14.32
N ALA A 143 1.76 -29.64 13.11
CA ALA A 143 1.95 -28.30 12.56
C ALA A 143 1.15 -27.25 13.34
N LEU A 144 -0.07 -27.58 13.76
CA LEU A 144 -0.91 -26.73 14.60
C LEU A 144 -0.33 -26.55 16.00
N ASP A 145 0.15 -27.62 16.64
CA ASP A 145 0.83 -27.55 17.93
C ASP A 145 2.01 -26.56 17.88
N ALA A 146 2.82 -26.67 16.81
CA ALA A 146 3.97 -25.80 16.60
C ALA A 146 3.57 -24.35 16.29
N ALA A 147 2.52 -24.13 15.49
CA ALA A 147 2.01 -22.79 15.15
C ALA A 147 1.44 -22.07 16.38
N VAL A 148 0.70 -22.78 17.24
CA VAL A 148 0.17 -22.24 18.50
C VAL A 148 1.29 -21.94 19.49
N ALA A 149 2.31 -22.81 19.58
CA ALA A 149 3.50 -22.56 20.40
C ALA A 149 4.36 -21.40 19.87
N ALA A 150 4.23 -21.06 18.58
CA ALA A 150 4.91 -19.97 17.90
C ALA A 150 4.11 -18.64 17.92
N PRO A 151 3.40 -18.35 19.02
CA PRO A 151 2.18 -17.53 19.09
C PRO A 151 1.80 -16.84 17.77
N ALA A 152 1.31 -17.64 16.82
CA ALA A 152 0.86 -17.11 15.53
C ALA A 152 -0.44 -16.32 15.71
N GLU A 153 -0.53 -15.17 15.07
CA GLU A 153 -1.72 -14.32 15.04
C GLU A 153 -2.58 -14.56 13.79
N ALA A 154 -2.01 -15.22 12.77
CA ALA A 154 -2.70 -15.65 11.55
C ALA A 154 -2.02 -16.87 10.94
N ILE A 155 -2.77 -17.66 10.17
CA ILE A 155 -2.26 -18.86 9.48
C ILE A 155 -2.44 -18.71 7.97
N ALA A 156 -1.37 -18.97 7.22
CA ALA A 156 -1.41 -19.14 5.77
C ALA A 156 -1.27 -20.64 5.44
N VAL A 157 -2.24 -21.19 4.70
CA VAL A 157 -2.19 -22.57 4.20
C VAL A 157 -1.89 -22.52 2.72
N CYS A 158 -0.74 -23.07 2.34
CA CYS A 158 -0.18 -22.97 1.01
C CYS A 158 0.32 -24.33 0.55
N LEU A 159 -0.54 -25.10 -0.12
CA LEU A 159 -0.21 -26.43 -0.62
C LEU A 159 0.03 -26.38 -2.12
N LEU A 160 0.86 -27.31 -2.63
CA LEU A 160 1.12 -27.40 -4.05
C LEU A 160 -0.12 -27.91 -4.80
N HIS A 161 -0.37 -27.34 -5.97
CA HIS A 161 -1.52 -27.67 -6.83
C HIS A 161 -2.91 -27.45 -6.20
N ALA A 162 -3.01 -26.78 -5.05
CA ALA A 162 -4.28 -26.42 -4.42
C ALA A 162 -5.20 -25.57 -5.31
N TYR A 163 -4.63 -24.83 -6.29
CA TYR A 163 -5.39 -24.08 -7.29
C TYR A 163 -6.22 -24.97 -8.23
N LEU A 164 -5.89 -26.27 -8.36
CA LEU A 164 -6.70 -27.25 -9.10
C LEU A 164 -7.61 -28.06 -8.17
N ASN A 165 -7.12 -28.41 -6.99
CA ASN A 165 -7.85 -29.20 -6.01
C ASN A 165 -7.64 -28.62 -4.60
N PRO A 166 -8.57 -27.80 -4.10
CA PRO A 166 -8.42 -27.11 -2.82
C PRO A 166 -8.72 -27.99 -1.60
N ALA A 167 -9.16 -29.24 -1.79
CA ALA A 167 -9.72 -30.07 -0.72
C ALA A 167 -8.77 -30.25 0.48
N HIS A 168 -7.47 -30.42 0.22
CA HIS A 168 -6.48 -30.54 1.29
C HIS A 168 -6.29 -29.21 2.05
N GLU A 169 -6.24 -28.06 1.36
CA GLU A 169 -6.13 -26.76 2.02
C GLU A 169 -7.35 -26.46 2.90
N HIS A 170 -8.55 -26.71 2.38
CA HIS A 170 -9.79 -26.50 3.13
C HIS A 170 -9.87 -27.44 4.34
N SER A 171 -9.44 -28.69 4.22
CA SER A 171 -9.37 -29.63 5.35
C SER A 171 -8.40 -29.18 6.44
N VAL A 172 -7.24 -28.61 6.06
CA VAL A 172 -6.30 -28.01 7.02
C VAL A 172 -6.92 -26.79 7.68
N ALA A 173 -7.58 -25.91 6.93
CA ALA A 173 -8.24 -24.74 7.47
C ALA A 173 -9.38 -25.09 8.45
N ASP A 174 -10.15 -26.12 8.17
CA ASP A 174 -11.18 -26.61 9.08
C ASP A 174 -10.59 -27.17 10.38
N ALA A 175 -9.43 -27.85 10.31
CA ALA A 175 -8.69 -28.27 11.50
C ALA A 175 -8.19 -27.07 12.33
N VAL A 176 -7.70 -26.01 11.68
CA VAL A 176 -7.33 -24.76 12.36
C VAL A 176 -8.54 -24.14 13.06
N LYS A 177 -9.66 -23.96 12.34
CA LYS A 177 -10.89 -23.34 12.89
C LYS A 177 -11.45 -24.14 14.07
N GLY A 178 -11.41 -25.47 13.98
CA GLY A 178 -11.88 -26.34 15.07
C GLY A 178 -11.04 -26.22 16.34
N ARG A 179 -9.73 -25.96 16.20
CA ARG A 179 -8.79 -25.89 17.32
C ARG A 179 -8.57 -24.48 17.88
N ALA A 180 -8.57 -23.49 17.00
CA ALA A 180 -8.30 -22.09 17.31
C ALA A 180 -9.24 -21.18 16.51
N PRO A 181 -10.54 -21.12 16.87
CA PRO A 181 -11.56 -20.43 16.07
C PRO A 181 -11.33 -18.92 15.93
N GLY A 182 -10.54 -18.31 16.82
CA GLY A 182 -10.16 -16.90 16.74
C GLY A 182 -8.93 -16.62 15.87
N LEU A 183 -8.26 -17.63 15.33
CA LEU A 183 -7.14 -17.42 14.42
C LEU A 183 -7.62 -17.33 12.97
N PRO A 184 -7.37 -16.21 12.28
CA PRO A 184 -7.71 -16.07 10.87
C PRO A 184 -6.84 -16.99 10.01
N VAL A 185 -7.46 -17.57 8.99
CA VAL A 185 -6.82 -18.54 8.08
C VAL A 185 -7.01 -18.09 6.64
N SER A 186 -5.91 -18.05 5.89
CA SER A 186 -5.88 -17.80 4.45
C SER A 186 -5.45 -19.06 3.71
N CYS A 187 -6.33 -19.68 2.93
CA CYS A 187 -5.99 -20.74 2.00
C CYS A 187 -5.53 -20.14 0.67
N SER A 188 -4.42 -20.64 0.12
CA SER A 188 -3.86 -20.11 -1.12
C SER A 188 -4.80 -20.27 -2.32
N ALA A 189 -5.62 -21.32 -2.32
CA ALA A 189 -6.67 -21.53 -3.33
C ALA A 189 -7.81 -20.51 -3.25
N ASP A 190 -8.09 -19.94 -2.07
CA ASP A 190 -9.14 -18.92 -1.91
C ASP A 190 -8.62 -17.50 -2.18
N VAL A 191 -7.32 -17.26 -1.94
CA VAL A 191 -6.67 -15.96 -2.18
C VAL A 191 -6.27 -15.81 -3.64
N VAL A 192 -5.53 -16.77 -4.21
CA VAL A 192 -5.06 -16.78 -5.60
C VAL A 192 -5.07 -18.21 -6.17
N ALA A 193 -6.16 -18.59 -6.82
CA ALA A 193 -6.32 -19.90 -7.47
C ALA A 193 -5.57 -19.99 -8.82
N GLU A 194 -4.25 -19.72 -8.82
CA GLU A 194 -3.46 -19.75 -10.05
C GLU A 194 -2.20 -20.63 -9.98
N TYR A 195 -1.77 -21.05 -11.17
CA TYR A 195 -0.50 -21.72 -11.38
C TYR A 195 0.67 -20.81 -10.99
N ARG A 196 1.76 -21.45 -10.53
CA ARG A 196 2.97 -20.91 -9.88
C ARG A 196 2.84 -20.63 -8.38
N GLU A 197 3.61 -21.38 -7.63
CA GLU A 197 3.65 -21.53 -6.19
C GLU A 197 4.27 -20.33 -5.45
N PHE A 198 5.37 -19.75 -5.93
CA PHE A 198 6.05 -18.67 -5.19
C PHE A 198 5.19 -17.41 -5.06
N GLU A 199 4.67 -16.91 -6.18
CA GLU A 199 3.86 -15.71 -6.22
C GLU A 199 2.52 -15.92 -5.48
N ARG A 200 1.90 -17.11 -5.65
CA ARG A 200 0.70 -17.51 -4.90
C ARG A 200 0.96 -17.56 -3.39
N PHE A 201 2.06 -18.18 -2.96
CA PHE A 201 2.40 -18.32 -1.54
C PHE A 201 2.73 -16.96 -0.93
N SER A 202 3.53 -16.14 -1.62
CA SER A 202 3.84 -14.77 -1.20
C SER A 202 2.56 -13.95 -0.99
N THR A 203 1.64 -13.99 -1.95
CA THR A 203 0.36 -13.27 -1.88
C THR A 203 -0.51 -13.75 -0.72
N THR A 204 -0.60 -15.07 -0.53
CA THR A 204 -1.41 -15.68 0.55
C THR A 204 -0.84 -15.38 1.93
N VAL A 205 0.49 -15.43 2.06
CA VAL A 205 1.19 -15.08 3.30
C VAL A 205 1.00 -13.60 3.63
N LEU A 206 1.09 -12.71 2.65
CA LEU A 206 0.81 -11.28 2.83
C LEU A 206 -0.67 -11.02 3.17
N ASN A 207 -1.60 -11.81 2.61
CA ASN A 207 -3.01 -11.73 2.99
C ASN A 207 -3.20 -12.06 4.47
N ALA A 208 -2.67 -13.21 4.94
CA ALA A 208 -2.71 -13.59 6.35
C ALA A 208 -2.00 -12.56 7.25
N TYR A 209 -0.89 -11.99 6.78
CA TYR A 209 -0.13 -10.95 7.48
C TYR A 209 -0.95 -9.69 7.74
N LEU A 210 -1.85 -9.33 6.82
CA LEU A 210 -2.68 -8.13 6.89
C LEU A 210 -4.05 -8.36 7.54
N GLN A 211 -4.53 -9.61 7.61
CA GLN A 211 -5.88 -9.94 8.09
C GLN A 211 -6.19 -9.35 9.47
N PRO A 212 -5.40 -9.61 10.54
CA PRO A 212 -5.73 -9.08 11.87
C PRO A 212 -5.79 -7.54 11.92
N LEU A 213 -4.87 -6.87 11.22
CA LEU A 213 -4.81 -5.41 11.16
C LEU A 213 -6.07 -4.84 10.49
N MET A 214 -6.41 -5.37 9.32
CA MET A 214 -7.56 -4.90 8.54
C MET A 214 -8.89 -5.27 9.19
N GLU A 215 -8.97 -6.41 9.86
CA GLU A 215 -10.13 -6.80 10.65
C GLU A 215 -10.40 -5.83 11.80
N GLY A 216 -9.39 -5.54 12.62
CA GLY A 216 -9.52 -4.58 13.73
C GLY A 216 -9.87 -3.18 13.24
N TYR A 217 -9.24 -2.75 12.15
CA TYR A 217 -9.49 -1.44 11.56
C TYR A 217 -10.93 -1.30 11.03
N LEU A 218 -11.36 -2.19 10.14
CA LEU A 218 -12.67 -2.10 9.50
C LEU A 218 -13.81 -2.32 10.49
N THR A 219 -13.63 -3.19 11.49
CA THR A 219 -14.63 -3.38 12.56
C THR A 219 -14.80 -2.11 13.39
N SER A 220 -13.69 -1.50 13.83
CA SER A 220 -13.73 -0.22 14.56
C SER A 220 -14.38 0.90 13.73
N LEU A 221 -14.13 0.95 12.42
CA LEU A 221 -14.77 1.91 11.52
C LEU A 221 -16.28 1.70 11.45
N GLU A 222 -16.74 0.47 11.23
CA GLU A 222 -18.16 0.13 11.16
C GLU A 222 -18.90 0.46 12.46
N GLU A 223 -18.35 0.07 13.61
CA GLU A 223 -18.94 0.34 14.93
C GLU A 223 -19.07 1.84 15.21
N ARG A 224 -18.04 2.62 14.90
CA ARG A 224 -18.05 4.08 15.11
C ARG A 224 -19.01 4.80 14.19
N LEU A 225 -19.09 4.37 12.92
CA LEU A 225 -20.05 4.92 11.97
C LEU A 225 -21.49 4.59 12.40
N LEU A 226 -21.73 3.37 12.86
CA LEU A 226 -23.04 2.96 13.38
C LEU A 226 -23.43 3.79 14.62
N ALA A 227 -22.51 3.97 15.56
CA ALA A 227 -22.73 4.82 16.73
C ALA A 227 -22.98 6.29 16.37
N ALA A 228 -22.45 6.77 15.24
CA ALA A 228 -22.70 8.10 14.72
C ALA A 228 -24.01 8.22 13.90
N GLY A 229 -24.73 7.10 13.67
CA GLY A 229 -26.02 7.06 12.98
C GLY A 229 -25.97 6.65 11.50
N TYR A 230 -24.82 6.20 10.99
CA TYR A 230 -24.71 5.64 9.63
C TYR A 230 -25.03 4.14 9.60
N VAL A 231 -25.97 3.73 8.77
CA VAL A 231 -26.51 2.34 8.77
C VAL A 231 -26.39 1.59 7.45
N HIS A 232 -25.78 2.18 6.42
CA HIS A 232 -25.82 1.64 5.05
C HIS A 232 -24.63 0.75 4.65
N GLY A 233 -23.75 0.40 5.60
CA GLY A 233 -22.56 -0.41 5.36
C GLY A 233 -21.45 0.32 4.58
N VAL A 234 -20.20 -0.13 4.71
CA VAL A 234 -19.05 0.54 4.08
C VAL A 234 -18.58 -0.25 2.86
N LEU A 235 -18.28 0.46 1.76
CA LEU A 235 -17.59 -0.10 0.61
C LEU A 235 -16.12 0.28 0.68
N THR A 236 -15.23 -0.65 0.34
CA THR A 236 -13.79 -0.44 0.27
C THR A 236 -13.33 -0.45 -1.19
N VAL A 237 -12.48 0.49 -1.57
CA VAL A 237 -11.87 0.53 -2.91
C VAL A 237 -10.89 -0.65 -3.06
N ALA A 238 -10.97 -1.35 -4.18
CA ALA A 238 -10.08 -2.45 -4.53
C ALA A 238 -8.88 -1.95 -5.33
N SER A 239 -7.77 -2.70 -5.31
CA SER A 239 -6.58 -2.46 -6.15
C SER A 239 -6.92 -2.40 -7.65
N SER A 240 -8.01 -3.04 -8.06
CA SER A 240 -8.53 -3.05 -9.43
C SER A 240 -9.35 -1.81 -9.82
N GLY A 241 -9.49 -0.81 -8.93
CA GLY A 241 -10.34 0.38 -9.13
C GLY A 241 -11.83 0.18 -8.83
N GLY A 242 -12.28 -1.09 -8.78
CA GLY A 242 -13.62 -1.45 -8.32
C GLY A 242 -13.84 -1.25 -6.81
N MET A 243 -15.01 -1.67 -6.33
CA MET A 243 -15.38 -1.62 -4.90
C MET A 243 -15.71 -3.02 -4.37
N MET A 244 -15.47 -3.24 -3.09
CA MET A 244 -15.84 -4.47 -2.39
C MET A 244 -16.48 -4.16 -1.03
N THR A 245 -17.16 -5.13 -0.42
CA THR A 245 -17.65 -4.99 0.95
C THR A 245 -16.51 -5.01 1.96
N THR A 246 -16.70 -4.42 3.14
CA THR A 246 -15.81 -4.58 4.29
C THR A 246 -15.56 -6.04 4.64
N ASP A 247 -16.59 -6.89 4.57
CA ASP A 247 -16.44 -8.34 4.76
C ASP A 247 -15.39 -8.95 3.82
N THR A 248 -15.48 -8.63 2.52
CA THR A 248 -14.51 -9.09 1.53
C THR A 248 -13.13 -8.51 1.82
N ALA A 249 -13.04 -7.23 2.19
CA ALA A 249 -11.78 -6.57 2.53
C ALA A 249 -11.12 -7.14 3.80
N ARG A 250 -11.89 -7.62 4.78
CA ARG A 250 -11.38 -8.32 5.96
C ARG A 250 -10.84 -9.70 5.61
N ARG A 251 -11.51 -10.44 4.72
CA ARG A 251 -11.07 -11.77 4.28
C ARG A 251 -9.88 -11.70 3.30
N LEU A 252 -9.90 -10.73 2.39
CA LEU A 252 -8.91 -10.55 1.32
C LEU A 252 -8.26 -9.15 1.35
N PRO A 253 -7.63 -8.74 2.47
CA PRO A 253 -7.02 -7.41 2.61
C PRO A 253 -5.90 -7.15 1.59
N ILE A 254 -5.32 -8.20 1.02
CA ILE A 254 -4.35 -8.06 -0.07
C ILE A 254 -4.92 -7.30 -1.27
N LYS A 255 -6.24 -7.35 -1.49
CA LYS A 255 -6.95 -6.66 -2.58
C LYS A 255 -7.22 -5.18 -2.30
N THR A 256 -6.80 -4.66 -1.15
CA THR A 256 -6.93 -3.24 -0.80
C THR A 256 -5.59 -2.50 -0.87
N ILE A 257 -4.51 -3.20 -1.22
CA ILE A 257 -3.19 -2.59 -1.43
C ILE A 257 -3.29 -1.64 -2.63
N PHE A 258 -2.74 -0.44 -2.51
CA PHE A 258 -2.82 0.61 -3.53
C PHE A 258 -4.26 1.06 -3.87
N SER A 259 -5.22 0.86 -2.96
CA SER A 259 -6.61 1.26 -3.19
C SER A 259 -6.81 2.77 -3.37
N GLY A 260 -6.02 3.61 -2.68
CA GLY A 260 -6.05 5.07 -2.83
C GLY A 260 -5.76 5.51 -4.27
N PRO A 261 -4.55 5.22 -4.80
CA PRO A 261 -4.19 5.52 -6.19
C PRO A 261 -5.17 4.92 -7.21
N ALA A 262 -5.63 3.68 -6.99
CA ALA A 262 -6.61 3.04 -7.87
C ALA A 262 -7.97 3.79 -7.92
N GLY A 263 -8.40 4.36 -6.78
CA GLY A 263 -9.55 5.25 -6.70
C GLY A 263 -9.33 6.55 -7.49
N GLY A 264 -8.13 7.12 -7.42
CA GLY A 264 -7.73 8.29 -8.22
C GLY A 264 -7.80 8.04 -9.73
N VAL A 265 -7.31 6.89 -10.20
CA VAL A 265 -7.40 6.49 -11.61
C VAL A 265 -8.86 6.30 -12.04
N SER A 266 -9.67 5.66 -11.20
CA SER A 266 -11.10 5.48 -11.48
C SER A 266 -11.83 6.81 -11.60
N GLN A 267 -11.52 7.78 -10.73
CA GLN A 267 -12.05 9.13 -10.81
C GLN A 267 -11.55 9.87 -12.06
N ALA A 268 -10.29 9.69 -12.45
CA ALA A 268 -9.76 10.27 -13.68
C ALA A 268 -10.49 9.74 -14.93
N CYS A 269 -10.87 8.47 -14.97
CA CYS A 269 -11.69 7.90 -16.04
C CYS A 269 -13.07 8.55 -16.11
N PHE A 270 -13.73 8.75 -14.97
CA PHE A 270 -15.00 9.47 -14.89
C PHE A 270 -14.89 10.92 -15.41
N VAL A 271 -13.85 11.65 -15.01
CA VAL A 271 -13.60 13.02 -15.49
C VAL A 271 -13.25 13.05 -16.98
N GLY A 272 -12.44 12.08 -17.44
CA GLY A 272 -12.07 11.92 -18.85
C GLY A 272 -13.29 11.70 -19.75
N GLU A 273 -14.21 10.84 -19.32
CA GLU A 273 -15.48 10.60 -20.02
C GLU A 273 -16.29 11.90 -20.15
N ALA A 274 -16.47 12.62 -19.05
CA ALA A 274 -17.20 13.90 -19.02
C ALA A 274 -16.52 14.98 -19.87
N ALA A 275 -15.19 14.95 -19.99
CA ALA A 275 -14.41 15.89 -20.80
C ALA A 275 -14.26 15.46 -22.28
N GLY A 276 -14.72 14.26 -22.65
CA GLY A 276 -14.49 13.69 -23.99
C GLY A 276 -13.02 13.31 -24.26
N ILE A 277 -12.21 13.13 -23.21
CA ILE A 277 -10.79 12.74 -23.29
C ILE A 277 -10.70 11.26 -22.94
N ARG A 278 -10.41 10.42 -23.93
CA ARG A 278 -10.43 8.96 -23.79
C ARG A 278 -9.06 8.35 -23.45
N ASP A 279 -7.98 8.97 -23.92
CA ASP A 279 -6.61 8.51 -23.71
C ASP A 279 -5.85 9.56 -22.90
N PHE A 280 -5.28 9.15 -21.77
CA PHE A 280 -4.52 10.03 -20.89
C PHE A 280 -3.59 9.25 -19.96
N ILE A 281 -2.67 9.97 -19.32
CA ILE A 281 -1.81 9.44 -18.27
C ILE A 281 -2.19 10.13 -16.97
N THR A 282 -2.52 9.37 -15.93
CA THR A 282 -2.70 9.93 -14.59
C THR A 282 -1.36 10.26 -13.98
N TYR A 283 -1.29 11.33 -13.20
CA TYR A 283 -0.10 11.74 -12.50
C TYR A 283 -0.48 12.21 -11.10
N ASP A 284 -0.15 11.40 -10.10
CA ASP A 284 -0.38 11.72 -8.68
C ASP A 284 0.96 11.79 -7.94
N MET A 285 1.37 12.99 -7.55
CA MET A 285 2.62 13.23 -6.81
C MET A 285 2.32 13.53 -5.35
N GLY A 286 2.68 12.60 -4.48
CA GLY A 286 2.61 12.75 -3.04
C GLY A 286 3.91 13.29 -2.42
N GLY A 287 4.02 13.13 -1.10
CA GLY A 287 5.23 13.50 -0.34
C GLY A 287 6.39 12.50 -0.48
N THR A 288 6.16 11.26 -0.90
CA THR A 288 7.18 10.21 -0.90
C THR A 288 7.36 9.57 -2.28
N SER A 289 6.27 9.44 -3.02
CA SER A 289 6.21 8.80 -4.33
C SER A 289 5.40 9.63 -5.32
N THR A 290 5.53 9.25 -6.58
CA THR A 290 4.65 9.65 -7.68
C THR A 290 4.11 8.39 -8.34
N ASP A 291 2.80 8.34 -8.51
CA ASP A 291 2.07 7.23 -9.13
C ASP A 291 1.54 7.67 -10.50
N VAL A 292 1.89 6.90 -11.54
CA VAL A 292 1.43 7.15 -12.92
C VAL A 292 0.76 5.92 -13.51
N CYS A 293 -0.29 6.13 -14.31
CA CYS A 293 -1.03 5.06 -14.96
C CYS A 293 -1.42 5.48 -16.38
N LEU A 294 -1.23 4.58 -17.35
CA LEU A 294 -1.71 4.77 -18.72
C LEU A 294 -3.17 4.32 -18.79
N VAL A 295 -4.04 5.23 -19.21
CA VAL A 295 -5.44 4.96 -19.51
C VAL A 295 -5.64 5.07 -21.02
N ARG A 296 -6.19 4.02 -21.62
CA ARG A 296 -6.59 4.02 -23.03
C ARG A 296 -8.05 3.70 -23.17
N ASP A 297 -8.75 4.47 -23.99
CA ASP A 297 -10.19 4.32 -24.20
C ASP A 297 -11.01 4.34 -22.89
N LEU A 298 -10.64 5.18 -21.92
CA LEU A 298 -11.22 5.24 -20.57
C LEU A 298 -11.06 3.93 -19.75
N GLN A 299 -10.17 3.03 -20.19
CA GLN A 299 -9.85 1.78 -19.52
C GLN A 299 -8.39 1.83 -19.02
N PRO A 300 -8.16 1.79 -17.70
CA PRO A 300 -6.83 1.62 -17.17
C PRO A 300 -6.30 0.22 -17.50
N LEU A 301 -5.00 0.11 -17.79
CA LEU A 301 -4.37 -1.20 -17.88
C LEU A 301 -4.41 -1.90 -16.52
N THR A 302 -4.49 -3.23 -16.53
CA THR A 302 -4.47 -4.05 -15.32
C THR A 302 -3.37 -5.10 -15.38
N THR A 303 -2.73 -5.36 -14.25
CA THR A 303 -1.69 -6.38 -14.11
C THR A 303 -2.01 -7.32 -12.94
N VAL A 304 -1.45 -8.53 -13.01
CA VAL A 304 -1.39 -9.50 -11.89
C VAL A 304 0.06 -9.73 -11.44
N ASP A 305 1.03 -9.06 -12.07
CA ASP A 305 2.44 -9.23 -11.79
C ASP A 305 2.96 -7.93 -11.18
N ALA A 306 2.78 -7.80 -9.86
CA ALA A 306 3.15 -6.60 -9.12
C ALA A 306 4.02 -6.92 -7.90
N MET A 307 4.58 -5.87 -7.32
CA MET A 307 5.38 -5.96 -6.11
C MET A 307 4.94 -4.94 -5.07
N VAL A 308 4.94 -5.36 -3.81
CA VAL A 308 4.79 -4.47 -2.66
C VAL A 308 6.09 -4.54 -1.88
N GLY A 309 6.88 -3.48 -1.99
CA GLY A 309 8.28 -3.52 -1.55
C GLY A 309 9.05 -4.60 -2.31
N ALA A 310 9.51 -5.63 -1.60
CA ALA A 310 10.28 -6.72 -2.19
C ALA A 310 9.46 -7.99 -2.45
N PHE A 311 8.16 -7.97 -2.17
CA PHE A 311 7.31 -9.15 -2.18
C PHE A 311 6.42 -9.16 -3.43
N PRO A 312 6.43 -10.25 -4.23
CA PRO A 312 5.50 -10.37 -5.34
C PRO A 312 4.08 -10.54 -4.82
N VAL A 313 3.14 -9.87 -5.49
CA VAL A 313 1.72 -9.91 -5.20
C VAL A 313 0.96 -10.21 -6.48
N LYS A 314 0.19 -11.28 -6.44
CA LYS A 314 -0.54 -11.86 -7.56
C LYS A 314 -2.04 -11.60 -7.45
N VAL A 315 -2.40 -10.32 -7.42
CA VAL A 315 -3.80 -9.86 -7.43
C VAL A 315 -4.00 -8.93 -8.61
N SER A 316 -5.18 -9.02 -9.23
CA SER A 316 -5.57 -8.06 -10.27
C SER A 316 -5.60 -6.66 -9.67
N GLN A 317 -4.82 -5.77 -10.27
CA GLN A 317 -4.73 -4.38 -9.88
C GLN A 317 -4.56 -3.49 -11.11
N ILE A 318 -4.88 -2.22 -10.97
CA ILE A 318 -4.52 -1.21 -11.96
C ILE A 318 -3.01 -1.21 -12.11
N ASP A 319 -2.54 -1.24 -13.35
CA ASP A 319 -1.13 -1.21 -13.70
C ASP A 319 -0.60 0.21 -13.50
N MET A 320 -0.14 0.45 -12.28
CA MET A 320 0.40 1.73 -11.84
C MET A 320 1.90 1.60 -11.68
N HIS A 321 2.62 2.58 -12.20
CA HIS A 321 4.05 2.67 -12.02
C HIS A 321 4.36 3.72 -10.95
N THR A 322 4.87 3.27 -9.81
CA THR A 322 5.28 4.13 -8.70
C THR A 322 6.77 4.45 -8.81
N VAL A 323 7.11 5.73 -8.85
CA VAL A 323 8.49 6.20 -8.68
C VAL A 323 8.68 6.80 -7.30
N GLY A 324 9.80 6.46 -6.63
CA GLY A 324 10.23 7.03 -5.35
C GLY A 324 10.74 8.48 -5.45
N ALA A 325 9.99 9.34 -6.14
CA ALA A 325 10.21 10.77 -6.21
C ALA A 325 8.89 11.46 -5.85
N GLY A 326 8.93 12.32 -4.83
CA GLY A 326 7.79 13.08 -4.34
C GLY A 326 8.27 14.37 -3.66
N GLY A 327 7.35 15.12 -3.06
CA GLY A 327 7.67 16.41 -2.44
C GLY A 327 8.70 16.33 -1.31
N GLY A 328 8.71 15.25 -0.55
CA GLY A 328 9.64 15.00 0.56
C GLY A 328 10.87 14.20 0.17
N SER A 329 11.10 13.90 -1.12
CA SER A 329 12.32 13.21 -1.55
C SER A 329 13.55 14.04 -1.20
N ILE A 330 14.48 13.43 -0.47
CA ILE A 330 15.67 14.09 0.08
C ILE A 330 16.71 14.23 -1.02
N ALA A 331 17.31 15.42 -1.13
CA ALA A 331 18.49 15.67 -1.94
C ALA A 331 19.76 15.40 -1.12
N TRP A 332 20.70 14.67 -1.70
CA TRP A 332 21.95 14.25 -1.06
C TRP A 332 23.08 14.16 -2.09
N LEU A 333 24.33 14.12 -1.61
CA LEU A 333 25.50 13.90 -2.45
C LEU A 333 25.92 12.44 -2.37
N ASP A 334 26.09 11.81 -3.52
CA ASP A 334 26.63 10.45 -3.60
C ASP A 334 28.13 10.43 -3.29
N VAL A 335 28.70 9.23 -3.16
CA VAL A 335 30.11 9.01 -2.80
C VAL A 335 31.09 9.67 -3.78
N ASP A 336 30.67 9.88 -5.02
CA ASP A 336 31.42 10.57 -6.08
C ASP A 336 31.18 12.09 -6.11
N GLY A 337 30.36 12.62 -5.20
CA GLY A 337 29.99 14.02 -5.12
C GLY A 337 28.88 14.46 -6.07
N SER A 338 28.27 13.54 -6.82
CA SER A 338 27.13 13.83 -7.68
C SER A 338 25.86 14.12 -6.86
N LEU A 339 25.01 15.03 -7.36
CA LEU A 339 23.73 15.34 -6.72
C LEU A 339 22.71 14.25 -7.05
N ALA A 340 22.10 13.67 -6.02
CA ALA A 340 21.01 12.71 -6.13
C ALA A 340 19.78 13.21 -5.36
N VAL A 341 18.59 12.80 -5.81
CA VAL A 341 17.31 13.12 -5.15
C VAL A 341 16.49 11.84 -5.01
N GLY A 342 16.08 11.50 -3.78
CA GLY A 342 15.47 10.21 -3.46
C GLY A 342 16.49 9.05 -3.49
N PRO A 343 16.07 7.78 -3.31
CA PRO A 343 14.71 7.35 -2.97
C PRO A 343 14.34 7.61 -1.50
N ARG A 344 15.29 8.07 -0.68
CA ARG A 344 15.03 8.49 0.70
C ARG A 344 14.03 9.65 0.71
N SER A 345 13.07 9.60 1.64
CA SER A 345 12.06 10.64 1.84
C SER A 345 12.06 11.09 3.28
N ALA A 346 11.78 12.38 3.51
CA ALA A 346 11.61 12.97 4.83
C ALA A 346 10.23 12.65 5.45
N GLY A 347 9.31 12.04 4.68
CA GLY A 347 7.95 11.71 5.10
C GLY A 347 7.14 12.95 5.52
N ALA A 348 6.18 12.77 6.42
CA ALA A 348 5.40 13.86 7.02
C ALA A 348 6.06 14.49 8.24
N ALA A 349 6.78 13.68 9.03
CA ALA A 349 7.52 14.06 10.22
C ALA A 349 8.83 13.24 10.25
N PRO A 350 10.02 13.86 10.31
CA PRO A 350 10.27 15.30 10.51
C PRO A 350 9.93 16.18 9.29
N GLY A 351 9.64 15.58 8.13
CA GLY A 351 9.17 16.26 6.92
C GLY A 351 10.21 17.16 6.25
N PRO A 352 9.84 17.83 5.14
CA PRO A 352 10.59 18.94 4.58
C PRO A 352 10.99 19.96 5.66
N ALA A 353 12.18 20.56 5.54
CA ALA A 353 12.65 21.55 6.50
C ALA A 353 11.67 22.74 6.60
N ALA A 354 11.06 23.11 5.48
CA ALA A 354 10.05 24.14 5.36
C ALA A 354 8.79 23.89 6.21
N TYR A 355 8.53 22.67 6.66
CA TYR A 355 7.38 22.39 7.53
C TYR A 355 7.63 22.77 8.99
N GLY A 356 8.89 23.01 9.38
CA GLY A 356 9.24 23.41 10.74
C GLY A 356 9.13 22.30 11.80
N LEU A 357 8.95 21.04 11.39
CA LEU A 357 8.72 19.88 12.28
C LEU A 357 10.02 19.13 12.67
N GLY A 358 11.17 19.77 12.51
CA GLY A 358 12.48 19.22 12.86
C GLY A 358 13.28 18.66 11.68
N GLY A 359 12.74 18.72 10.45
CA GLY A 359 13.47 18.35 9.24
C GLY A 359 14.65 19.30 8.96
N THR A 360 15.79 18.75 8.56
CA THR A 360 17.02 19.53 8.29
C THR A 360 17.69 19.16 6.95
N GLU A 361 17.34 18.02 6.37
CA GLU A 361 17.83 17.63 5.04
C GLU A 361 16.96 18.31 3.96
N PRO A 362 17.56 18.83 2.87
CA PRO A 362 16.79 19.50 1.82
C PRO A 362 15.96 18.50 1.02
N THR A 363 14.72 18.89 0.72
CA THR A 363 13.78 18.08 -0.08
C THR A 363 13.34 18.80 -1.35
N VAL A 364 12.61 18.09 -2.23
CA VAL A 364 11.97 18.68 -3.42
C VAL A 364 11.01 19.83 -3.04
N THR A 365 10.32 19.73 -1.90
CA THR A 365 9.43 20.78 -1.38
C THR A 365 10.26 21.99 -0.96
N ASP A 366 11.37 21.79 -0.25
CA ASP A 366 12.26 22.89 0.16
C ASP A 366 12.82 23.63 -1.06
N ALA A 367 13.23 22.89 -2.10
CA ALA A 367 13.68 23.48 -3.35
C ALA A 367 12.58 24.31 -4.04
N ASN A 368 11.34 23.82 -4.09
CA ASN A 368 10.22 24.58 -4.66
C ASN A 368 9.84 25.82 -3.83
N VAL A 369 10.02 25.78 -2.50
CA VAL A 369 9.86 26.96 -1.62
C VAL A 369 10.96 27.99 -1.89
N VAL A 370 12.22 27.57 -1.99
CA VAL A 370 13.36 28.44 -2.32
C VAL A 370 13.17 29.12 -3.68
N LEU A 371 12.66 28.40 -4.68
CA LEU A 371 12.39 28.93 -6.02
C LEU A 371 11.11 29.79 -6.09
N GLY A 372 10.38 29.95 -4.98
CA GLY A 372 9.14 30.73 -4.93
C GLY A 372 7.96 30.08 -5.66
N ARG A 373 8.03 28.78 -6.00
CA ARG A 373 6.96 28.03 -6.66
C ARG A 373 5.86 27.62 -5.68
N ILE A 374 6.20 27.40 -4.42
CA ILE A 374 5.26 27.17 -3.32
C ILE A 374 5.16 28.45 -2.48
N GLY A 375 3.95 29.01 -2.38
CA GLY A 375 3.69 30.21 -1.58
C GLY A 375 3.77 29.94 -0.08
N THR A 376 4.23 30.93 0.67
CA THR A 376 4.41 30.86 2.13
C THR A 376 3.30 31.53 2.94
N THR A 377 2.41 32.26 2.28
CA THR A 377 1.38 33.09 2.93
C THR A 377 0.16 32.31 3.39
N ARG A 378 -0.13 31.16 2.77
CA ARG A 378 -1.25 30.28 3.13
C ARG A 378 -0.73 29.04 3.83
N ARG A 379 -1.52 28.53 4.78
CA ARG A 379 -1.21 27.26 5.43
C ARG A 379 -1.41 26.10 4.46
N LEU A 380 -0.38 25.28 4.30
CA LEU A 380 -0.46 24.03 3.55
C LEU A 380 -1.38 23.06 4.30
N GLY A 381 -2.38 22.50 3.60
CA GLY A 381 -3.39 21.63 4.22
C GLY A 381 -4.19 22.31 5.35
N GLY A 382 -4.23 23.64 5.40
CA GLY A 382 -4.93 24.42 6.43
C GLY A 382 -4.22 24.52 7.79
N SER A 383 -3.16 23.74 8.02
CA SER A 383 -2.50 23.62 9.33
C SER A 383 -1.01 23.98 9.34
N ILE A 384 -0.26 23.68 8.28
CA ILE A 384 1.20 23.84 8.25
C ILE A 384 1.56 25.22 7.71
N VAL A 385 2.29 26.02 8.49
CA VAL A 385 2.88 27.29 8.03
C VAL A 385 4.24 26.98 7.42
N ILE A 386 4.45 27.40 6.17
CA ILE A 386 5.69 27.15 5.44
C ILE A 386 6.76 28.17 5.85
N ASP A 387 7.91 27.67 6.29
CA ASP A 387 9.09 28.44 6.71
C ASP A 387 10.14 28.46 5.58
N ALA A 388 10.18 29.56 4.83
CA ALA A 388 11.13 29.72 3.72
C ALA A 388 12.58 29.79 4.18
N GLU A 389 12.85 30.33 5.37
CA GLU A 389 14.22 30.46 5.88
C GLU A 389 14.80 29.09 6.22
N ARG A 390 13.99 28.19 6.80
CA ARG A 390 14.40 26.80 7.02
C ARG A 390 14.66 26.05 5.72
N ALA A 391 13.80 26.22 4.72
CA ALA A 391 14.01 25.64 3.40
C ALA A 391 15.33 26.11 2.79
N ARG A 392 15.57 27.43 2.84
CA ARG A 392 16.80 28.06 2.33
C ARG A 392 18.04 27.59 3.07
N ALA A 393 17.97 27.47 4.39
CA ALA A 393 19.07 26.98 5.22
C ALA A 393 19.43 25.52 4.90
N ALA A 394 18.42 24.64 4.74
CA ALA A 394 18.65 23.24 4.39
C ALA A 394 19.33 23.09 3.01
N VAL A 395 18.86 23.84 2.00
CA VAL A 395 19.48 23.83 0.66
C VAL A 395 20.89 24.44 0.71
N ALA A 396 21.10 25.53 1.44
CA ALA A 396 22.41 26.15 1.62
C ALA A 396 23.42 25.21 2.29
N ALA A 397 22.99 24.43 3.28
CA ALA A 397 23.84 23.43 3.94
C ALA A 397 24.33 22.34 2.98
N LEU A 398 23.49 21.91 2.03
CA LEU A 398 23.90 20.97 0.98
C LEU A 398 24.80 21.64 -0.06
N ALA A 399 24.50 22.89 -0.44
CA ALA A 399 25.32 23.66 -1.38
C ALA A 399 26.76 23.83 -0.90
N ALA A 400 26.96 24.07 0.40
CA ALA A 400 28.27 24.20 1.01
C ALA A 400 29.12 22.92 0.97
N ARG A 401 28.48 21.75 0.76
CA ARG A 401 29.16 20.44 0.68
C ARG A 401 29.54 20.04 -0.74
N LEU A 402 29.09 20.79 -1.76
CA LEU A 402 29.42 20.47 -3.15
C LEU A 402 30.91 20.72 -3.44
N PRO A 403 31.56 19.86 -4.25
CA PRO A 403 32.94 20.08 -4.68
C PRO A 403 33.15 21.41 -5.40
N ARG A 404 32.12 21.88 -6.12
CA ARG A 404 32.05 23.20 -6.73
C ARG A 404 30.86 23.96 -6.14
N PRO A 405 31.08 25.08 -5.41
CA PRO A 405 29.99 25.82 -4.79
C PRO A 405 28.97 26.30 -5.83
N LEU A 406 27.69 26.04 -5.55
CA LEU A 406 26.55 26.57 -6.30
C LEU A 406 25.78 27.56 -5.42
N GLY A 407 25.14 28.54 -6.04
CA GLY A 407 24.14 29.38 -5.35
C GLY A 407 22.96 28.53 -4.89
N VAL A 408 22.27 28.99 -3.84
CA VAL A 408 21.14 28.27 -3.24
C VAL A 408 20.01 28.02 -4.25
N GLU A 409 19.70 29.03 -5.06
CA GLU A 409 18.69 28.95 -6.13
C GLU A 409 19.11 27.99 -7.24
N ALA A 410 20.39 28.02 -7.63
CA ALA A 410 20.92 27.13 -8.67
C ALA A 410 20.88 25.66 -8.22
N LEU A 411 21.21 25.39 -6.95
CA LEU A 411 21.07 24.05 -6.38
C LEU A 411 19.59 23.63 -6.29
N ALA A 412 18.71 24.52 -5.84
CA ALA A 412 17.28 24.24 -5.79
C ALA A 412 16.70 23.86 -7.17
N GLU A 413 17.08 24.58 -8.23
CA GLU A 413 16.68 24.24 -9.60
C GLU A 413 17.24 22.87 -10.03
N GLY A 414 18.48 22.56 -9.66
CA GLY A 414 19.09 21.24 -9.90
C GLY A 414 18.33 20.10 -9.21
N ILE A 415 17.94 20.28 -7.94
CA ILE A 415 17.12 19.31 -7.19
C ILE A 415 15.81 19.05 -7.91
N VAL A 416 15.10 20.11 -8.32
CA VAL A 416 13.82 19.96 -9.04
C VAL A 416 14.03 19.31 -10.41
N THR A 417 15.08 19.68 -11.14
CA THR A 417 15.40 19.11 -12.46
C THR A 417 15.62 17.60 -12.38
N ILE A 418 16.39 17.12 -11.38
CA ILE A 418 16.62 15.69 -11.17
C ILE A 418 15.33 14.98 -10.80
N ALA A 419 14.52 15.56 -9.91
CA ALA A 419 13.23 14.99 -9.54
C ALA A 419 12.30 14.85 -10.76
N VAL A 420 12.16 15.91 -11.56
CA VAL A 420 11.36 15.93 -12.79
C VAL A 420 11.86 14.91 -13.81
N ALA A 421 13.18 14.78 -13.99
CA ALA A 421 13.75 13.77 -14.88
C ALA A 421 13.37 12.35 -14.44
N ARG A 422 13.43 12.03 -13.14
CA ARG A 422 13.01 10.73 -12.61
C ARG A 422 11.53 10.46 -12.84
N MET A 423 10.67 11.44 -12.59
CA MET A 423 9.22 11.33 -12.80
C MET A 423 8.87 11.20 -14.29
N THR A 424 9.58 11.92 -15.16
CA THR A 424 9.42 11.82 -16.62
C THR A 424 9.81 10.45 -17.14
N SER A 425 10.87 9.84 -16.61
CA SER A 425 11.25 8.47 -16.97
C SER A 425 10.16 7.44 -16.64
N ALA A 426 9.46 7.60 -15.50
CA ALA A 426 8.34 6.73 -15.15
C ALA A 426 7.18 6.84 -16.16
N ILE A 427 6.87 8.06 -16.62
CA ILE A 427 5.86 8.28 -17.66
C ILE A 427 6.27 7.61 -18.97
N ARG A 428 7.54 7.74 -19.38
CA ARG A 428 8.06 7.13 -20.62
C ARG A 428 8.07 5.61 -20.59
N GLU A 429 8.19 5.00 -19.42
CA GLU A 429 8.18 3.55 -19.27
C GLU A 429 6.80 2.94 -19.54
N ILE A 430 5.73 3.69 -19.26
CA ILE A 430 4.35 3.24 -19.42
C ILE A 430 3.66 3.71 -20.71
N SER A 431 4.24 4.68 -21.44
CA SER A 431 3.62 5.37 -22.58
C SER A 431 4.00 4.84 -23.95
#